data_AF-A0A3S3Z5Q4-F1
#
_entry.id   AF-A0A3S3Z5Q4-F1
#
_cell.length_a   1.000
_cell.length_b   1.000
_cell.length_c   1.000
_cell.angle_alpha   90.00
_cell.angle_beta   90.00
_cell.angle_gamma   90.00
#
_symmetry.space_group_name_H-M   'P 1'
#
loop_
_entity.id
_entity.type
_entity.pdbx_description
1 polymer ?
#
loop_
_entity_poly.entity_id
_entity_poly.type
_entity_poly.pdbx_seq_one_letter_code
_entity_poly.pdbx_strand_id
1 'polypeptide(L)'
;MSQSSLPPEPTARGWPSLTSSGTFLREGIDDTGGFKPILTRNIRHLIDEAGQTQYEQVLTDNATQAANHVNSSGVGGYDWTAPTPELSSAALQSLAAGATVAILQQAAPDGYTGVVEGSGVYEAENAVRNGVDSESTAAGRSGRGYLAGWNTSGTSVTFHVNVVDAGTYPVELRYAAGAGNAVRSVSVNGGSATSVAFPGTAAWDAWSTVSTTAVLQPGHNTITVAYGPGDANFLNLDRLALTL
;
A
#
# COMPACT_ATOMS: atom_id res chain seq x y z
N MET A 1 41.81 23.60 28.05
CA MET A 1 40.46 23.68 27.44
C MET A 1 40.26 22.37 26.70
N SER A 2 39.41 21.49 27.24
CA SER A 2 39.09 20.20 26.63
C SER A 2 38.14 20.46 25.45
N GLN A 3 38.52 20.04 24.24
CA GLN A 3 37.60 20.10 23.10
C GLN A 3 36.54 19.02 23.29
N SER A 4 35.29 19.46 23.53
CA SER A 4 34.11 18.62 23.47
C SER A 4 33.91 18.17 22.03
N SER A 5 34.14 16.89 21.74
CA SER A 5 33.73 16.30 20.46
C SER A 5 32.22 16.36 20.37
N LEU A 6 31.70 17.01 19.32
CA LEU A 6 30.28 16.94 18.99
C LEU A 6 29.89 15.47 18.72
N PRO A 7 28.68 15.05 19.10
CA PRO A 7 28.19 13.72 18.77
C PRO A 7 28.15 13.53 17.25
N PRO A 8 28.33 12.30 16.74
CA PRO A 8 28.24 12.02 15.31
C PRO A 8 26.86 12.45 14.78
N GLU A 9 26.83 13.07 13.60
CA GLU A 9 25.58 13.42 12.94
C GLU A 9 24.69 12.17 12.79
N PRO A 10 23.37 12.27 13.08
CA PRO A 10 22.46 11.19 12.79
C PRO A 10 22.51 10.93 11.29
N THR A 11 22.92 9.71 10.91
CA THR A 11 22.91 9.25 9.53
C THR A 11 21.53 9.55 8.95
N ALA A 12 21.48 10.37 7.89
CA ALA A 12 20.24 10.71 7.20
C ALA A 12 19.44 9.42 6.96
N ARG A 13 18.26 9.34 7.57
CA ARG A 13 17.28 8.29 7.32
C ARG A 13 16.94 8.36 5.82
N GLY A 14 17.52 7.47 5.03
CA GLY A 14 17.36 7.48 3.57
C GLY A 14 15.92 7.17 3.13
N TRP A 15 15.67 7.28 1.83
CA TRP A 15 14.42 6.90 1.15
C TRP A 15 13.72 5.61 1.66
N PRO A 16 14.45 4.52 2.03
CA PRO A 16 13.82 3.29 2.53
C PRO A 16 13.06 3.46 3.86
N SER A 17 13.32 4.54 4.60
CA SER A 17 12.64 4.84 5.86
C SER A 17 11.47 5.82 5.71
N LEU A 18 11.37 6.49 4.56
CA LEU A 18 10.27 7.41 4.20
C LEU A 18 9.21 6.75 3.33
N THR A 19 9.55 5.60 2.74
CA THR A 19 8.69 4.93 1.77
C THR A 19 8.50 3.46 2.09
N SER A 20 7.31 2.94 1.79
CA SER A 20 7.07 1.50 1.65
C SER A 20 6.91 1.23 0.16
N SER A 21 7.85 0.47 -0.41
CA SER A 21 7.80 0.09 -1.83
C SER A 21 7.72 1.28 -2.79
N GLY A 22 8.31 2.42 -2.40
CA GLY A 22 8.26 3.68 -3.15
C GLY A 22 7.06 4.58 -2.85
N THR A 23 6.09 4.15 -2.05
CA THR A 23 4.97 4.99 -1.55
C THR A 23 5.36 5.72 -0.28
N PHE A 24 5.12 7.03 -0.19
CA PHE A 24 5.39 7.80 1.03
C PHE A 24 4.52 7.36 2.20
N LEU A 25 5.18 6.95 3.29
CA LEU A 25 4.54 6.47 4.50
C LEU A 25 3.68 7.55 5.18
N ARG A 26 2.75 7.13 6.03
CA ARG A 26 2.12 7.97 7.03
C ARG A 26 3.00 8.01 8.28
N GLU A 27 3.48 9.19 8.65
CA GLU A 27 4.37 9.36 9.81
C GLU A 27 3.66 9.69 11.12
N GLY A 28 2.32 9.83 11.12
CA GLY A 28 1.54 10.10 12.33
C GLY A 28 0.45 11.17 12.15
N ILE A 29 -0.06 11.68 13.28
CA ILE A 29 -0.99 12.82 13.35
C ILE A 29 -0.16 14.02 13.82
N ASP A 30 0.41 14.78 12.88
CA ASP A 30 1.14 16.04 13.09
C ASP A 30 1.28 16.77 11.74
N ASP A 31 1.96 17.93 11.71
CA ASP A 31 2.21 18.76 10.52
C ASP A 31 2.88 18.01 9.35
N THR A 32 3.39 16.81 9.59
CA THR A 32 4.10 15.94 8.64
C THR A 32 3.31 15.68 7.35
N GLY A 33 1.98 15.58 7.42
CA GLY A 33 1.14 15.47 6.23
C GLY A 33 1.26 16.68 5.28
N GLY A 34 1.51 17.87 5.84
CA GLY A 34 1.74 19.10 5.09
C GLY A 34 3.11 19.21 4.41
N PHE A 35 4.07 18.35 4.77
CA PHE A 35 5.39 18.35 4.12
C PHE A 35 5.42 17.54 2.82
N LYS A 36 4.50 16.58 2.62
CA LYS A 36 4.37 15.85 1.35
C LYS A 36 4.20 16.78 0.12
N PRO A 37 3.34 17.82 0.15
CA PRO A 37 3.29 18.81 -0.93
C PRO A 37 4.63 19.49 -1.22
N ILE A 38 5.39 19.84 -0.17
CA ILE A 38 6.68 20.50 -0.32
C ILE A 38 7.72 19.54 -0.89
N LEU A 39 7.78 18.31 -0.38
CA LEU A 39 8.69 17.27 -0.83
C LEU A 39 8.48 16.97 -2.32
N THR A 40 7.24 16.69 -2.70
CA THR A 40 6.88 16.38 -4.09
C THR A 40 7.30 17.52 -5.01
N ARG A 41 7.01 18.78 -4.63
CA ARG A 41 7.40 19.94 -5.43
C ARG A 41 8.92 20.03 -5.62
N ASN A 42 9.70 19.76 -4.58
CA ASN A 42 11.16 19.72 -4.69
C ASN A 42 11.64 18.59 -5.60
N ILE A 43 10.99 17.42 -5.57
CA ILE A 43 11.28 16.32 -6.51
C ILE A 43 11.00 16.76 -7.96
N ARG A 44 9.86 17.43 -8.24
CA ARG A 44 9.55 18.00 -9.56
C ARG A 44 10.63 18.99 -10.01
N HIS A 45 11.07 19.90 -9.12
CA HIS A 45 12.17 20.82 -9.41
C HIS A 45 13.48 20.07 -9.74
N LEU A 46 13.83 19.00 -9.01
CA LEU A 46 15.02 18.20 -9.32
C LEU A 46 14.93 17.56 -10.72
N ILE A 47 13.75 17.13 -11.15
CA ILE A 47 13.54 16.58 -12.48
C ILE A 47 13.69 17.67 -13.54
N ASP A 48 12.98 18.79 -13.38
CA ASP A 48 12.88 19.85 -14.39
C ASP A 48 14.18 20.66 -14.52
N GLU A 49 14.79 21.03 -13.40
CA GLU A 49 15.91 21.97 -13.36
C GLU A 49 17.26 21.26 -13.31
N ALA A 50 17.34 20.11 -12.62
CA ALA A 50 18.57 19.35 -12.43
C ALA A 50 18.64 18.07 -13.29
N GLY A 51 17.66 17.84 -14.17
CA GLY A 51 17.62 16.72 -15.11
C GLY A 51 17.54 15.35 -14.45
N GLN A 52 17.11 15.27 -13.18
CA GLN A 52 17.07 14.03 -12.40
C GLN A 52 15.82 13.19 -12.74
N THR A 53 15.68 12.81 -14.01
CA THR A 53 14.52 12.09 -14.57
C THR A 53 14.22 10.75 -13.89
N GLN A 54 15.18 10.15 -13.19
CA GLN A 54 14.96 8.93 -12.42
C GLN A 54 13.91 9.08 -11.30
N TYR A 55 13.57 10.31 -10.90
CA TYR A 55 12.55 10.56 -9.89
C TYR A 55 11.13 10.70 -10.43
N GLU A 56 10.93 10.73 -11.75
CA GLU A 56 9.59 10.87 -12.36
C GLU A 56 8.67 9.72 -11.94
N GLN A 57 9.20 8.50 -11.87
CA GLN A 57 8.44 7.32 -11.45
C GLN A 57 7.96 7.46 -10.00
N VAL A 58 8.76 8.07 -9.11
CA VAL A 58 8.36 8.28 -7.71
C VAL A 58 7.14 9.20 -7.63
N LEU A 59 7.11 10.29 -8.42
CA LEU A 59 5.94 11.18 -8.45
C LEU A 59 4.71 10.46 -8.99
N THR A 60 4.88 9.76 -10.10
CA THR A 60 3.85 8.99 -10.81
C THR A 60 3.19 7.96 -9.90
N ASP A 61 3.99 7.13 -9.25
CA ASP A 61 3.47 6.06 -8.40
C ASP A 61 2.70 6.61 -7.18
N ASN A 62 3.20 7.70 -6.59
CA ASN A 62 2.57 8.33 -5.44
C ASN A 62 1.30 9.09 -5.82
N ALA A 63 1.23 9.64 -7.04
CA ALA A 63 0.01 10.22 -7.61
C ALA A 63 -1.06 9.13 -7.78
N THR A 64 -0.69 8.00 -8.34
CA THR A 64 -1.52 6.79 -8.47
C THR A 64 -2.05 6.33 -7.10
N GLN A 65 -1.16 6.21 -6.11
CA GLN A 65 -1.56 5.84 -4.74
C GLN A 65 -2.48 6.85 -4.08
N ALA A 66 -2.21 8.15 -4.22
CA ALA A 66 -3.08 9.19 -3.67
C ALA A 66 -4.48 9.16 -4.32
N ALA A 67 -4.57 8.92 -5.63
CA ALA A 67 -5.83 8.77 -6.34
C ALA A 67 -6.62 7.55 -5.87
N ASN A 68 -5.94 6.44 -5.57
CA ASN A 68 -6.59 5.20 -5.11
C ASN A 68 -7.26 5.29 -3.74
N HIS A 69 -6.88 6.30 -2.97
CA HIS A 69 -7.30 6.49 -1.60
C HIS A 69 -8.13 7.75 -1.39
N VAL A 70 -8.72 8.32 -2.44
CA VAL A 70 -9.76 9.35 -2.27
C VAL A 70 -11.01 8.77 -1.59
N ASN A 71 -11.80 9.61 -0.93
CA ASN A 71 -13.10 9.20 -0.37
C ASN A 71 -14.19 9.17 -1.45
N SER A 72 -15.41 8.78 -1.09
CA SER A 72 -16.55 8.70 -2.02
C SER A 72 -16.91 10.03 -2.70
N SER A 73 -16.47 11.17 -2.13
CA SER A 73 -16.64 12.51 -2.71
C SER A 73 -15.47 12.93 -3.61
N GLY A 74 -14.52 12.03 -3.88
CA GLY A 74 -13.31 12.32 -4.67
C GLY A 74 -12.27 13.18 -3.94
N VAL A 75 -12.39 13.33 -2.62
CA VAL A 75 -11.45 14.12 -1.82
C VAL A 75 -10.33 13.23 -1.31
N GLY A 76 -9.08 13.60 -1.62
CA GLY A 76 -7.88 12.91 -1.14
C GLY A 76 -7.40 13.38 0.23
N GLY A 77 -6.67 12.51 0.91
CA GLY A 77 -6.13 12.68 2.25
C GLY A 77 -4.61 12.76 2.27
N TYR A 78 -4.04 12.72 3.46
CA TYR A 78 -2.58 12.77 3.68
C TYR A 78 -1.94 11.40 3.84
N ASP A 79 -2.76 10.41 4.18
CA ASP A 79 -2.39 9.01 4.18
C ASP A 79 -2.63 8.45 2.77
N TRP A 80 -1.55 8.07 2.07
CA TRP A 80 -1.63 7.46 0.74
C TRP A 80 -1.46 5.93 0.82
N THR A 81 -1.59 5.37 2.02
CA THR A 81 -1.59 3.93 2.30
C THR A 81 -2.96 3.44 2.79
N ALA A 82 -3.90 4.36 3.01
CA ALA A 82 -5.26 4.08 3.45
C ALA A 82 -6.26 5.09 2.86
N PRO A 83 -7.52 4.70 2.59
CA PRO A 83 -8.57 5.58 2.11
C PRO A 83 -8.79 6.77 3.01
N THR A 84 -9.08 7.89 2.35
CA THR A 84 -9.44 9.14 2.99
C THR A 84 -10.76 8.96 3.73
N PRO A 85 -10.87 9.36 5.01
CA PRO A 85 -12.13 9.32 5.73
C PRO A 85 -13.24 10.12 5.05
N GLU A 86 -14.48 9.69 5.26
CA GLU A 86 -15.65 10.43 4.81
C GLU A 86 -15.79 11.75 5.58
N LEU A 87 -16.10 12.83 4.85
CA LEU A 87 -16.25 14.18 5.43
C LEU A 87 -17.40 14.26 6.45
N SER A 88 -18.37 13.35 6.33
CA SER A 88 -19.48 13.17 7.27
C SER A 88 -19.05 12.56 8.60
N SER A 89 -17.89 11.89 8.63
CA SER A 89 -17.41 11.11 9.78
C SER A 89 -16.13 11.67 10.41
N ALA A 90 -15.33 12.43 9.65
CA ALA A 90 -14.09 13.03 10.14
C ALA A 90 -13.74 14.32 9.38
N ALA A 91 -13.24 15.31 10.10
CA ALA A 91 -12.66 16.51 9.48
C ALA A 91 -11.28 16.19 8.89
N LEU A 92 -11.04 16.62 7.65
CA LEU A 92 -9.71 16.56 7.04
C LEU A 92 -8.91 17.81 7.41
N GLN A 93 -7.67 17.63 7.87
CA GLN A 93 -6.76 18.77 8.06
C GLN A 93 -6.41 19.37 6.69
N SER A 94 -6.74 20.66 6.50
CA SER A 94 -6.66 21.34 5.19
C SER A 94 -5.27 21.26 4.53
N LEU A 95 -4.20 21.41 5.31
CA LEU A 95 -2.82 21.31 4.79
C LEU A 95 -2.46 19.89 4.34
N ALA A 96 -3.04 18.88 5.00
CA ALA A 96 -2.77 17.47 4.76
C ALA A 96 -3.56 16.95 3.53
N ALA A 97 -4.78 17.44 3.30
CA ALA A 97 -5.57 17.16 2.10
C ALA A 97 -4.94 17.76 0.82
N GLY A 98 -4.26 18.91 0.94
CA GLY A 98 -3.52 19.54 -0.16
C GLY A 98 -2.39 18.68 -0.74
N ALA A 99 -1.92 17.68 0.02
CA ALA A 99 -0.90 16.74 -0.44
C ALA A 99 -1.33 15.99 -1.70
N THR A 100 -2.56 15.47 -1.72
CA THR A 100 -3.07 14.69 -2.85
C THR A 100 -3.16 15.55 -4.11
N VAL A 101 -3.68 16.77 -4.01
CA VAL A 101 -3.72 17.71 -5.15
C VAL A 101 -2.31 18.04 -5.64
N ALA A 102 -1.37 18.27 -4.73
CA ALA A 102 -0.01 18.63 -5.08
C ALA A 102 0.70 17.52 -5.89
N ILE A 103 0.61 16.25 -5.45
CA ILE A 103 1.27 15.15 -6.17
C ILE A 103 0.65 14.89 -7.54
N LEU A 104 -0.68 14.95 -7.65
CA LEU A 104 -1.40 14.77 -8.92
C LEU A 104 -1.04 15.84 -9.95
N GLN A 105 -0.74 17.08 -9.52
CA GLN A 105 -0.35 18.16 -10.42
C GLN A 105 1.11 18.09 -10.88
N GLN A 106 1.94 17.28 -10.24
CA GLN A 106 3.39 17.25 -10.48
C GLN A 106 3.86 16.00 -11.23
N ALA A 107 3.10 14.91 -11.13
CA ALA A 107 3.39 13.68 -11.87
C ALA A 107 3.06 13.83 -13.36
N ALA A 108 3.91 13.29 -14.23
CA ALA A 108 3.50 13.04 -15.60
C ALA A 108 2.32 12.05 -15.63
N PRO A 109 1.31 12.28 -16.50
CA PRO A 109 0.28 11.27 -16.73
C PRO A 109 0.91 9.98 -17.26
N ASP A 110 0.77 8.90 -16.52
CA ASP A 110 1.18 7.54 -16.90
C ASP A 110 0.06 6.77 -17.61
N GLY A 111 -1.07 7.44 -17.87
CA GLY A 111 -2.28 6.80 -18.39
C GLY A 111 -3.01 5.96 -17.34
N TYR A 112 -2.56 5.99 -16.07
CA TYR A 112 -3.29 5.40 -14.96
C TYR A 112 -4.55 6.21 -14.70
N THR A 113 -5.70 5.59 -14.93
CA THR A 113 -7.01 6.23 -14.74
C THR A 113 -7.49 6.19 -13.28
N GLY A 114 -6.59 5.94 -12.33
CA GLY A 114 -6.94 5.79 -10.91
C GLY A 114 -7.67 4.47 -10.61
N VAL A 115 -7.92 4.22 -9.33
CA VAL A 115 -9.13 3.52 -8.90
C VAL A 115 -10.31 4.41 -9.29
N VAL A 116 -10.90 4.10 -10.44
CA VAL A 116 -12.33 4.32 -10.66
C VAL A 116 -13.05 3.43 -9.65
N GLU A 117 -14.13 3.91 -9.00
CA GLU A 117 -15.08 2.98 -8.37
C GLU A 117 -15.31 1.80 -9.33
N GLY A 118 -14.95 0.58 -8.93
CA GLY A 118 -15.09 -0.59 -9.82
C GLY A 118 -13.82 -1.27 -10.35
N SER A 119 -12.59 -0.78 -10.11
CA SER A 119 -11.39 -1.54 -10.61
C SER A 119 -11.13 -2.83 -9.85
N GLY A 120 -11.35 -2.77 -8.52
CA GLY A 120 -11.15 -3.88 -7.62
C GLY A 120 -9.75 -4.48 -7.68
N VAL A 121 -8.66 -3.70 -7.79
CA VAL A 121 -7.29 -4.23 -7.65
C VAL A 121 -6.47 -3.37 -6.69
N TYR A 122 -5.81 -4.03 -5.74
CA TYR A 122 -5.05 -3.44 -4.63
C TYR A 122 -3.70 -4.15 -4.49
N GLU A 123 -2.63 -3.47 -4.82
CA GLU A 123 -1.26 -3.99 -4.75
C GLU A 123 -0.82 -4.21 -3.29
N ALA A 124 -0.25 -5.37 -2.97
CA ALA A 124 0.06 -5.76 -1.59
C ALA A 124 1.22 -4.94 -1.01
N GLU A 125 2.16 -4.52 -1.85
CA GLU A 125 3.30 -3.70 -1.45
C GLU A 125 2.91 -2.27 -1.06
N ASN A 126 1.65 -1.88 -1.33
CA ASN A 126 1.03 -0.62 -0.97
C ASN A 126 0.10 -0.73 0.25
N ALA A 127 -0.18 -1.95 0.73
CA ALA A 127 -1.08 -2.21 1.85
C ALA A 127 -0.41 -1.91 3.20
N VAL A 128 -1.23 -1.70 4.24
CA VAL A 128 -0.71 -1.54 5.60
C VAL A 128 -0.19 -2.89 6.09
N ARG A 129 1.10 -2.96 6.42
CA ARG A 129 1.78 -4.21 6.79
C ARG A 129 2.36 -4.17 8.20
N ASN A 130 2.39 -5.32 8.85
CA ASN A 130 3.01 -5.53 10.15
C ASN A 130 3.98 -6.72 10.07
N GLY A 131 5.29 -6.43 10.11
CA GLY A 131 6.35 -7.45 10.16
C GLY A 131 6.51 -8.28 8.89
N VAL A 132 6.14 -7.74 7.73
CA VAL A 132 6.38 -8.35 6.41
C VAL A 132 7.10 -7.34 5.53
N ASP A 133 8.19 -7.75 4.90
CA ASP A 133 8.99 -6.89 4.02
C ASP A 133 8.54 -6.98 2.57
N SER A 134 8.87 -5.94 1.78
CA SER A 134 8.63 -5.90 0.33
C SER A 134 9.88 -6.28 -0.46
N GLU A 135 9.67 -6.88 -1.62
CA GLU A 135 10.69 -7.14 -2.62
C GLU A 135 10.18 -6.78 -4.03
N SER A 136 11.09 -6.69 -5.00
CA SER A 136 10.80 -6.35 -6.39
C SER A 136 11.74 -7.09 -7.37
N THR A 137 12.13 -8.32 -7.06
CA THR A 137 13.06 -9.10 -7.90
C THR A 137 12.35 -10.17 -8.73
N ALA A 138 11.30 -10.81 -8.18
CA ALA A 138 10.56 -11.84 -8.90
C ALA A 138 9.85 -11.27 -10.15
N ALA A 139 10.08 -11.92 -11.29
CA ALA A 139 9.49 -11.54 -12.57
C ALA A 139 7.98 -11.78 -12.56
N GLY A 140 7.22 -10.99 -13.34
CA GLY A 140 5.78 -11.17 -13.50
C GLY A 140 4.91 -10.74 -12.32
N ARG A 141 5.47 -10.12 -11.28
CA ARG A 141 4.71 -9.39 -10.24
C ARG A 141 3.85 -8.27 -10.85
N SER A 142 2.76 -7.91 -10.18
CA SER A 142 2.04 -6.68 -10.51
C SER A 142 2.69 -5.47 -9.83
N GLY A 143 2.14 -4.29 -10.07
CA GLY A 143 2.66 -3.04 -9.51
C GLY A 143 4.17 -2.89 -9.61
N ARG A 144 4.79 -2.56 -8.48
CA ARG A 144 6.23 -2.26 -8.38
C ARG A 144 6.97 -3.31 -7.56
N GLY A 145 6.25 -4.01 -6.70
CA GLY A 145 6.80 -4.99 -5.78
C GLY A 145 5.76 -6.02 -5.37
N TYR A 146 6.09 -6.75 -4.32
CA TYR A 146 5.22 -7.67 -3.63
C TYR A 146 5.72 -7.79 -2.18
N LEU A 147 4.92 -8.37 -1.30
CA LEU A 147 5.36 -8.73 0.05
C LEU A 147 5.98 -10.11 0.02
N ALA A 148 7.20 -10.23 0.55
CA ALA A 148 8.07 -11.38 0.32
C ALA A 148 8.43 -12.12 1.61
N GLY A 149 8.77 -13.40 1.49
CA GLY A 149 9.36 -14.19 2.58
C GLY A 149 8.46 -14.35 3.80
N TRP A 150 7.15 -14.13 3.64
CA TRP A 150 6.21 -14.07 4.76
C TRP A 150 6.07 -15.44 5.41
N ASN A 151 6.57 -15.62 6.64
CA ASN A 151 6.59 -16.92 7.31
C ASN A 151 6.48 -16.88 8.85
N THR A 152 6.18 -15.72 9.43
CA THR A 152 6.30 -15.49 10.88
C THR A 152 4.92 -15.23 11.50
N SER A 153 4.54 -15.99 12.52
CA SER A 153 3.27 -15.79 13.23
C SER A 153 3.15 -14.39 13.84
N GLY A 154 1.94 -13.83 13.84
CA GLY A 154 1.63 -12.50 14.37
C GLY A 154 1.82 -11.35 13.37
N THR A 155 2.28 -11.66 12.15
CA THR A 155 2.43 -10.69 11.06
C THR A 155 1.15 -10.60 10.23
N SER A 156 0.94 -9.46 9.57
CA SER A 156 -0.28 -9.23 8.80
C SER A 156 -0.12 -8.20 7.69
N VAL A 157 -1.06 -8.23 6.75
CA VAL A 157 -1.22 -7.31 5.63
C VAL A 157 -2.70 -6.91 5.58
N THR A 158 -2.99 -5.63 5.67
CA THR A 158 -4.34 -5.09 5.67
C THR A 158 -4.56 -4.22 4.44
N PHE A 159 -5.41 -4.72 3.55
CA PHE A 159 -5.92 -3.99 2.41
C PHE A 159 -7.10 -3.13 2.87
N HIS A 160 -7.07 -1.87 2.49
CA HIS A 160 -8.21 -0.99 2.65
C HIS A 160 -8.92 -0.87 1.30
N VAL A 161 -10.19 -1.23 1.27
CA VAL A 161 -10.99 -1.33 0.04
C VAL A 161 -12.25 -0.50 0.15
N ASN A 162 -12.78 -0.04 -0.98
CA ASN A 162 -14.04 0.69 -1.07
C ASN A 162 -14.97 -0.03 -2.03
N VAL A 163 -16.24 -0.20 -1.64
CA VAL A 163 -17.30 -0.74 -2.51
C VAL A 163 -18.52 0.16 -2.48
N VAL A 164 -19.27 0.24 -3.59
CA VAL A 164 -20.45 1.10 -3.68
C VAL A 164 -21.61 0.51 -2.86
N ASP A 165 -21.89 -0.76 -3.09
CA ASP A 165 -23.01 -1.46 -2.50
C ASP A 165 -22.55 -2.44 -1.41
N ALA A 166 -23.37 -2.60 -0.38
CA ALA A 166 -23.19 -3.71 0.56
C ALA A 166 -23.36 -5.03 -0.19
N GLY A 167 -22.47 -6.01 0.05
CA GLY A 167 -22.53 -7.25 -0.68
C GLY A 167 -21.49 -8.27 -0.26
N THR A 168 -21.60 -9.47 -0.83
CA THR A 168 -20.55 -10.48 -0.75
C THR A 168 -19.75 -10.41 -2.03
N TYR A 169 -18.48 -10.01 -1.92
CA TYR A 169 -17.59 -9.83 -3.05
C TYR A 169 -16.57 -10.98 -3.10
N PRO A 170 -16.32 -11.56 -4.28
CA PRO A 170 -15.19 -12.47 -4.46
C PRO A 170 -13.89 -11.67 -4.34
N VAL A 171 -12.98 -12.22 -3.55
CA VAL A 171 -11.64 -11.68 -3.29
C VAL A 171 -10.64 -12.64 -3.90
N GLU A 172 -9.91 -12.20 -4.91
CA GLU A 172 -8.78 -12.92 -5.49
C GLU A 172 -7.48 -12.42 -4.86
N LEU A 173 -6.67 -13.34 -4.32
CA LEU A 173 -5.33 -13.05 -3.83
C LEU A 173 -4.32 -13.65 -4.80
N ARG A 174 -3.45 -12.81 -5.38
CA ARG A 174 -2.34 -13.26 -6.22
C ARG A 174 -1.10 -13.46 -5.38
N TYR A 175 -0.44 -14.60 -5.53
CA TYR A 175 0.62 -15.04 -4.62
C TYR A 175 1.63 -15.96 -5.31
N ALA A 176 2.77 -16.18 -4.66
CA ALA A 176 3.68 -17.28 -4.95
C ALA A 176 4.01 -18.05 -3.66
N ALA A 177 4.08 -19.38 -3.73
CA ALA A 177 4.32 -20.28 -2.61
C ALA A 177 5.32 -21.37 -3.03
N GLY A 178 6.55 -20.96 -3.34
CA GLY A 178 7.60 -21.85 -3.87
C GLY A 178 8.11 -22.90 -2.86
N ALA A 179 7.78 -22.76 -1.57
CA ALA A 179 8.07 -23.75 -0.53
C ALA A 179 6.96 -24.80 -0.33
N GLY A 180 5.93 -24.82 -1.19
CA GLY A 180 4.79 -25.72 -1.09
C GLY A 180 3.55 -25.04 -0.49
N ASN A 181 2.54 -25.84 -0.13
CA ASN A 181 1.26 -25.30 0.34
C ASN A 181 1.44 -24.41 1.58
N ALA A 182 0.84 -23.22 1.53
CA ALA A 182 0.78 -22.26 2.62
C ALA A 182 -0.67 -22.04 3.07
N VAL A 183 -0.83 -21.46 4.26
CA VAL A 183 -2.15 -21.14 4.83
C VAL A 183 -2.09 -19.76 5.46
N ARG A 184 -3.09 -18.91 5.23
CA ARG A 184 -3.25 -17.63 5.93
C ARG A 184 -4.68 -17.46 6.42
N SER A 185 -4.82 -16.73 7.52
CA SER A 185 -6.10 -16.32 8.08
C SER A 185 -6.54 -15.01 7.46
N VAL A 186 -7.74 -14.97 6.87
CA VAL A 186 -8.32 -13.76 6.25
C VAL A 186 -9.52 -13.29 7.06
N SER A 187 -9.52 -12.02 7.49
CA SER A 187 -10.65 -11.39 8.19
C SER A 187 -11.09 -10.11 7.50
N VAL A 188 -12.35 -9.74 7.72
CA VAL A 188 -12.96 -8.53 7.17
C VAL A 188 -13.41 -7.64 8.32
N ASN A 189 -13.07 -6.35 8.28
CA ASN A 189 -13.47 -5.35 9.28
C ASN A 189 -13.19 -5.78 10.74
N GLY A 190 -12.08 -6.50 10.96
CA GLY A 190 -11.70 -7.01 12.29
C GLY A 190 -12.58 -8.15 12.83
N GLY A 191 -13.47 -8.71 12.01
CA GLY A 191 -14.31 -9.85 12.35
C GLY A 191 -13.56 -11.18 12.42
N SER A 192 -14.32 -12.28 12.54
CA SER A 192 -13.77 -13.63 12.58
C SER A 192 -12.96 -13.96 11.33
N ALA A 193 -11.78 -14.54 11.52
CA ALA A 193 -10.93 -14.96 10.42
C ALA A 193 -11.37 -16.30 9.84
N THR A 194 -11.23 -16.43 8.53
CA THR A 194 -11.40 -17.66 7.77
C THR A 194 -10.04 -18.14 7.29
N SER A 195 -9.75 -19.44 7.41
CA SER A 195 -8.51 -20.02 6.90
C SER A 195 -8.57 -20.14 5.38
N VAL A 196 -7.57 -19.61 4.68
CA VAL A 196 -7.41 -19.68 3.23
C VAL A 196 -6.15 -20.49 2.92
N ALA A 197 -6.32 -21.56 2.15
CA ALA A 197 -5.22 -22.39 1.69
C ALA A 197 -4.65 -21.84 0.38
N PHE A 198 -3.33 -21.74 0.30
CA PHE A 198 -2.56 -21.29 -0.85
C PHE A 198 -1.80 -22.50 -1.39
N PRO A 199 -2.31 -23.18 -2.44
CA PRO A 199 -1.58 -24.27 -3.09
C PRO A 199 -0.16 -23.87 -3.49
N GLY A 200 0.80 -24.77 -3.30
CA GLY A 200 2.20 -24.54 -3.65
C GLY A 200 2.35 -24.19 -5.15
N THR A 201 3.19 -23.20 -5.44
CA THR A 201 3.56 -22.85 -6.82
C THR A 201 4.86 -23.53 -7.20
N ALA A 202 5.14 -23.62 -8.51
CA ALA A 202 6.34 -24.30 -9.01
C ALA A 202 7.66 -23.61 -8.59
N ALA A 203 7.62 -22.29 -8.37
CA ALA A 203 8.76 -21.45 -7.99
C ALA A 203 8.27 -20.13 -7.35
N TRP A 204 9.21 -19.34 -6.81
CA TRP A 204 8.93 -18.04 -6.19
C TRP A 204 8.59 -16.91 -7.17
N ASP A 205 8.88 -17.10 -8.45
CA ASP A 205 8.50 -16.24 -9.58
C ASP A 205 7.34 -16.83 -10.41
N ALA A 206 6.81 -17.99 -9.98
CA ALA A 206 5.59 -18.57 -10.54
C ALA A 206 4.39 -18.14 -9.69
N TRP A 207 3.64 -17.16 -10.21
CA TRP A 207 2.47 -16.60 -9.54
C TRP A 207 1.20 -17.42 -9.82
N SER A 208 0.35 -17.55 -8.80
CA SER A 208 -0.99 -18.15 -8.88
C SER A 208 -2.00 -17.23 -8.20
N THR A 209 -3.28 -17.54 -8.34
CA THR A 209 -4.36 -16.88 -7.60
C THR A 209 -5.13 -17.87 -6.75
N VAL A 210 -5.67 -17.39 -5.63
CA VAL A 210 -6.66 -18.09 -4.81
C VAL A 210 -7.83 -17.16 -4.54
N SER A 211 -9.05 -17.70 -4.56
CA SER A 211 -10.26 -16.93 -4.29
C SER A 211 -10.83 -17.25 -2.91
N THR A 212 -11.33 -16.21 -2.25
CA THR A 212 -12.20 -16.28 -1.08
C THR A 212 -13.36 -15.30 -1.26
N THR A 213 -14.21 -15.14 -0.25
CA THR A 213 -15.32 -14.17 -0.27
C THR A 213 -15.24 -13.25 0.93
N ALA A 214 -15.57 -11.97 0.74
CA ALA A 214 -15.67 -10.98 1.79
C ALA A 214 -17.07 -10.34 1.80
N VAL A 215 -17.68 -10.25 2.99
CA VAL A 215 -18.92 -9.50 3.19
C VAL A 215 -18.54 -8.05 3.49
N LEU A 216 -18.79 -7.15 2.56
CA LEU A 216 -18.39 -5.74 2.61
C LEU A 216 -19.60 -4.83 2.79
N GLN A 217 -19.40 -3.75 3.54
CA GLN A 217 -20.36 -2.66 3.72
C GLN A 217 -20.17 -1.62 2.62
N PRO A 218 -21.16 -0.78 2.29
CA PRO A 218 -20.94 0.34 1.38
C PRO A 218 -19.88 1.28 1.94
N GLY A 219 -19.02 1.80 1.06
CA GLY A 219 -17.85 2.60 1.42
C GLY A 219 -16.67 1.76 1.91
N HIS A 220 -16.01 2.25 2.95
CA HIS A 220 -14.74 1.71 3.45
C HIS A 220 -14.87 0.36 4.15
N ASN A 221 -13.95 -0.54 3.81
CA ASN A 221 -13.75 -1.80 4.50
C ASN A 221 -12.27 -2.13 4.62
N THR A 222 -11.94 -3.04 5.54
CA THR A 222 -10.62 -3.67 5.63
C THR A 222 -10.70 -5.15 5.35
N ILE A 223 -9.73 -5.66 4.59
CA ILE A 223 -9.47 -7.09 4.43
C ILE A 223 -8.06 -7.35 4.92
N THR A 224 -7.94 -8.09 6.03
CA THR A 224 -6.66 -8.43 6.63
C THR A 224 -6.31 -9.87 6.32
N VAL A 225 -5.16 -10.09 5.70
CA VAL A 225 -4.51 -11.41 5.58
C VAL A 225 -3.45 -11.48 6.68
N ALA A 226 -3.47 -12.53 7.49
CA ALA A 226 -2.58 -12.67 8.64
C ALA A 226 -1.90 -14.04 8.64
N TYR A 227 -0.74 -14.12 9.28
CA TYR A 227 -0.15 -15.37 9.73
C TYR A 227 -0.58 -15.59 11.18
N GLY A 228 -1.71 -16.24 11.38
CA GLY A 228 -2.33 -16.55 12.67
C GLY A 228 -2.00 -17.95 13.20
N PRO A 229 -2.62 -18.34 14.34
CA PRO A 229 -2.50 -19.70 14.88
C PRO A 229 -3.00 -20.75 13.88
N GLY A 230 -2.17 -21.76 13.59
CA GLY A 230 -2.50 -22.83 12.64
C GLY A 230 -2.15 -22.50 11.17
N ASP A 231 -1.71 -21.28 10.88
CA ASP A 231 -1.20 -20.91 9.57
C ASP A 231 0.22 -21.45 9.35
N ALA A 232 0.59 -21.62 8.08
CA ALA A 232 1.74 -22.41 7.70
C ALA A 232 2.48 -21.86 6.49
N ASN A 233 3.78 -22.19 6.43
CA ASN A 233 4.68 -22.05 5.29
C ASN A 233 4.92 -20.61 4.79
N PHE A 234 5.89 -20.46 3.91
CA PHE A 234 6.28 -19.20 3.29
C PHE A 234 5.28 -18.78 2.21
N LEU A 235 5.04 -17.48 2.07
CA LEU A 235 4.18 -16.91 1.03
C LEU A 235 4.79 -15.59 0.54
N ASN A 236 4.75 -15.37 -0.78
CA ASN A 236 4.86 -14.04 -1.35
C ASN A 236 3.43 -13.59 -1.72
N LEU A 237 3.01 -12.41 -1.29
CA LEU A 237 1.70 -11.84 -1.62
C LEU A 237 1.89 -10.63 -2.52
N ASP A 238 1.26 -10.67 -3.70
CA ASP A 238 1.45 -9.69 -4.77
C ASP A 238 0.32 -8.66 -4.78
N ARG A 239 -0.93 -9.12 -4.81
CA ARG A 239 -2.10 -8.22 -4.80
C ARG A 239 -3.36 -8.89 -4.31
N LEU A 240 -4.33 -8.06 -3.95
CA LEU A 240 -5.73 -8.41 -3.76
C LEU A 240 -6.55 -7.83 -4.90
N ALA A 241 -7.51 -8.57 -5.42
CA ALA A 241 -8.52 -8.07 -6.34
C ALA A 241 -9.94 -8.38 -5.87
N LEU A 242 -10.85 -7.42 -5.99
CA LEU A 242 -12.29 -7.57 -5.86
C LEU A 242 -12.89 -7.67 -7.26
N THR A 243 -13.74 -8.65 -7.52
CA THR A 243 -14.65 -8.56 -8.67
C THR A 243 -15.89 -7.81 -8.20
N LEU A 244 -16.04 -6.58 -8.68
CA LEU A 244 -17.11 -5.66 -8.30
C LEU A 244 -18.33 -5.80 -9.21
#